data_AF-A0A535P3S7-F1
#
_entry.id   AF-A0A535P3S7-F1
#
_cell.length_a   1.000
_cell.length_b   1.000
_cell.length_c   1.000
_cell.angle_alpha   90.00
_cell.angle_beta   90.00
_cell.angle_gamma   90.00
#
_symmetry.space_group_name_H-M   'P 1'
#
loop_
_entity.id
_entity.type
_entity.pdbx_description
1 polymer ?
#
loop_
_entity_poly.entity_id
_entity_poly.type
_entity_poly.pdbx_seq_one_letter_code
_entity_poly.pdbx_strand_id
1 'polypeptide(L)'
;MVIVAIGANIKLLLRMGLLKKAPQMMLCARAYFEGMAEVLEAAQCRFDGVPLPGYGWVFPLSNSSANVGVGFFRAGLTARWMPKTARTVFDTFTQTPPLQKILTGAHQVGPIKGYPLRLDFARSPTFAERILLVGEAAGLVNPVTGEGIDYALESGKMAADHIIGMFSA
;
A
#
# COMPACT_ATOMS: atom_id res chain seq x y z
N MET A 1 25.34 12.17 7.55
CA MET A 1 24.07 12.25 6.80
C MET A 1 23.30 10.96 7.01
N VAL A 2 21.97 11.00 7.11
CA VAL A 2 21.11 9.85 7.39
C VAL A 2 20.06 9.71 6.29
N ILE A 3 19.88 8.49 5.75
CA ILE A 3 18.75 8.15 4.88
C ILE A 3 17.68 7.44 5.70
N VAL A 4 16.47 7.98 5.72
CA VAL A 4 15.31 7.41 6.41
C VAL A 4 14.46 6.63 5.41
N ALA A 5 14.54 5.30 5.48
CA ALA A 5 13.87 4.34 4.61
C ALA A 5 12.98 3.36 5.39
N ILE A 6 12.13 3.88 6.29
CA ILE A 6 11.37 3.08 7.29
C ILE A 6 9.95 2.67 6.82
N GLY A 7 9.62 2.88 5.55
CA GLY A 7 8.27 2.66 5.02
C GLY A 7 7.21 3.55 5.69
N ALA A 8 5.98 3.03 5.81
CA ALA A 8 4.86 3.71 6.50
C ALA A 8 5.03 3.88 8.03
N ASN A 9 6.17 3.53 8.63
CA ASN A 9 6.36 3.65 10.07
C ASN A 9 6.56 5.10 10.52
N ILE A 10 5.46 5.84 10.67
CA ILE A 10 5.49 7.28 10.99
C ILE A 10 5.96 7.61 12.41
N LYS A 11 6.08 6.63 13.32
CA LYS A 11 6.42 6.89 14.73
C LYS A 11 7.77 7.61 14.87
N LEU A 12 8.76 7.19 14.07
CA LEU A 12 10.07 7.83 14.08
C LEU A 12 10.00 9.25 13.51
N LEU A 13 9.26 9.45 12.41
CA LEU A 13 9.11 10.76 11.76
C LEU A 13 8.44 11.79 12.68
N LEU A 14 7.43 11.36 13.45
CA LEU A 14 6.78 12.21 14.45
C LEU A 14 7.74 12.57 15.60
N ARG A 15 8.50 11.59 16.12
CA ARG A 15 9.48 11.81 17.20
C ARG A 15 10.62 12.73 16.78
N MET A 16 11.03 12.68 15.52
CA MET A 16 12.06 13.56 14.96
C MET A 16 11.53 14.95 14.58
N GLY A 17 10.22 15.21 14.73
CA GLY A 17 9.61 16.46 14.31
C GLY A 17 9.52 16.66 12.78
N LEU A 18 9.84 15.62 12.00
CA LEU A 18 9.75 15.65 10.53
C LEU A 18 8.28 15.69 10.09
N LEU A 19 7.42 14.91 10.75
CA LEU A 19 5.97 15.04 10.60
C LEU A 19 5.39 15.81 11.79
N LYS A 20 4.55 16.81 11.51
CA LYS A 20 3.85 17.60 12.54
C LYS A 20 2.64 16.86 13.13
N LYS A 21 2.01 15.99 12.33
CA LYS A 21 0.85 15.17 12.73
C LYS A 21 0.83 13.88 11.93
N ALA A 22 0.13 12.87 12.44
CA ALA A 22 -0.09 11.65 11.69
C ALA A 22 -0.88 11.97 10.40
N PRO A 23 -0.38 11.58 9.22
CA PRO A 23 -1.14 11.72 7.99
C PRO A 23 -2.31 10.74 7.99
N GLN A 24 -3.28 11.02 7.14
CA GLN A 24 -4.33 10.07 6.86
C GLN A 24 -3.76 8.95 5.98
N MET A 25 -4.07 7.71 6.34
CA MET A 25 -3.51 6.52 5.70
C MET A 25 -4.59 5.76 4.95
N MET A 26 -4.21 5.11 3.85
CA MET A 26 -5.02 4.06 3.25
C MET A 26 -4.99 2.82 4.15
N LEU A 27 -6.13 2.17 4.32
CA LEU A 27 -6.24 0.92 5.04
C LEU A 27 -6.20 -0.23 4.03
N CYS A 28 -5.21 -1.11 4.16
CA CYS A 28 -5.02 -2.22 3.23
C CYS A 28 -4.97 -3.57 3.95
N ALA A 29 -5.53 -4.60 3.32
CA ALA A 29 -5.47 -5.98 3.77
C ALA A 29 -5.36 -6.92 2.57
N ARG A 30 -4.61 -8.01 2.72
CA ARG A 30 -4.40 -9.02 1.71
C ARG A 30 -4.23 -10.41 2.29
N ALA A 31 -4.53 -11.43 1.49
CA ALA A 31 -4.13 -12.80 1.73
C ALA A 31 -3.64 -13.44 0.42
N TYR A 32 -3.13 -14.66 0.53
CA TYR A 32 -2.80 -15.50 -0.61
C TYR A 32 -3.85 -16.59 -0.74
N PHE A 33 -4.13 -16.99 -1.97
CA PHE A 33 -5.02 -18.10 -2.29
C PHE A 33 -4.31 -19.06 -3.24
N GLU A 34 -4.54 -20.36 -3.05
CA GLU A 34 -4.02 -21.44 -3.87
C GLU A 34 -5.14 -22.41 -4.25
N GLY A 35 -4.97 -23.16 -5.35
CA GLY A 35 -5.97 -24.12 -5.84
C GLY A 35 -7.08 -23.49 -6.68
N MET A 36 -6.85 -22.28 -7.22
CA MET A 36 -7.79 -21.64 -8.13
C MET A 36 -8.00 -22.52 -9.37
N ALA A 37 -9.27 -22.74 -9.74
CA ALA A 37 -9.63 -23.53 -10.92
C ALA A 37 -9.44 -22.75 -12.23
N GLU A 38 -9.59 -21.42 -12.19
CA GLU A 38 -9.42 -20.53 -13.33
C GLU A 38 -8.00 -19.96 -13.34
N VAL A 39 -7.34 -20.03 -14.50
CA VAL A 39 -6.05 -19.37 -14.74
C VAL A 39 -6.31 -17.89 -15.02
N LEU A 40 -5.65 -17.02 -14.25
CA LEU A 40 -5.73 -15.58 -14.46
C LEU A 40 -4.57 -15.10 -15.33
N GLU A 41 -4.89 -14.58 -16.52
CA GLU A 41 -3.89 -14.08 -17.47
C GLU A 41 -3.35 -12.68 -17.12
N ALA A 42 -4.09 -11.92 -16.31
CA ALA A 42 -3.75 -10.55 -15.97
C ALA A 42 -4.11 -10.19 -14.54
N ALA A 43 -3.38 -9.21 -14.00
CA ALA A 43 -3.74 -8.52 -12.76
C ALA A 43 -5.09 -7.79 -12.93
N GLN A 44 -5.97 -7.91 -11.93
CA GLN A 44 -7.25 -7.24 -11.91
C GLN A 44 -7.29 -6.14 -10.85
N CYS A 45 -7.72 -4.94 -11.24
CA CYS A 45 -8.13 -3.88 -10.34
C CYS A 45 -9.67 -3.82 -10.32
N ARG A 46 -10.26 -4.00 -9.14
CA ARG A 46 -11.70 -4.14 -8.94
C ARG A 46 -12.24 -2.98 -8.13
N PHE A 47 -13.26 -2.32 -8.65
CA PHE A 47 -13.95 -1.22 -7.96
C PHE A 47 -15.33 -1.65 -7.42
N ASP A 48 -15.74 -2.88 -7.71
CA ASP A 48 -16.92 -3.53 -7.16
C ASP A 48 -16.63 -4.17 -5.80
N GLY A 49 -17.59 -4.07 -4.88
CA GLY A 49 -17.50 -4.75 -3.57
C GLY A 49 -16.51 -4.13 -2.58
N VAL A 50 -15.99 -2.95 -2.86
CA VAL A 50 -15.02 -2.23 -2.02
C VAL A 50 -15.45 -0.77 -1.82
N PRO A 51 -15.21 -0.16 -0.64
CA PRO A 51 -15.50 1.25 -0.41
C PRO A 51 -14.65 2.16 -1.28
N LEU A 52 -15.27 3.21 -1.85
CA LEU A 52 -14.58 4.28 -2.55
C LEU A 52 -14.30 5.47 -1.63
N PRO A 53 -13.17 6.19 -1.81
CA PRO A 53 -12.10 5.91 -2.77
C PRO A 53 -11.24 4.70 -2.32
N GLY A 54 -11.06 3.74 -3.22
CA GLY A 54 -10.39 2.47 -2.95
C GLY A 54 -10.59 1.49 -4.09
N TYR A 55 -9.90 0.35 -4.01
CA TYR A 55 -10.05 -0.74 -4.95
C TYR A 55 -9.65 -2.08 -4.29
N GLY A 56 -10.16 -3.18 -4.84
CA GLY A 56 -9.72 -4.54 -4.56
C GLY A 56 -8.81 -5.04 -5.68
N TRP A 57 -7.90 -5.95 -5.38
CA TRP A 57 -7.02 -6.53 -6.38
C TRP A 57 -7.03 -8.05 -6.36
N VAL A 58 -6.75 -8.61 -7.53
CA VAL A 58 -6.43 -10.03 -7.71
C VAL A 58 -5.20 -10.08 -8.61
N PHE A 59 -4.04 -10.37 -8.02
CA PHE A 59 -2.77 -10.45 -8.72
C PHE A 59 -2.34 -11.91 -8.85
N PRO A 60 -2.32 -12.48 -10.07
CA PRO A 60 -1.84 -13.85 -10.26
C PRO A 60 -0.38 -14.00 -9.84
N LEU A 61 -0.08 -15.11 -9.18
CA LEU A 61 1.28 -15.51 -8.79
C LEU A 61 1.74 -16.77 -9.53
N SER A 62 0.77 -17.60 -9.93
CA SER A 62 0.95 -18.79 -10.76
C SER A 62 -0.37 -19.12 -11.46
N ASN A 63 -0.41 -20.22 -12.21
CA ASN A 63 -1.62 -20.68 -12.89
C ASN A 63 -2.78 -21.01 -11.92
N SER A 64 -2.53 -21.22 -10.63
CA SER A 64 -3.55 -21.62 -9.66
C SER A 64 -3.49 -20.85 -8.34
N SER A 65 -2.76 -19.74 -8.30
CA SER A 65 -2.60 -18.95 -7.07
C SER A 65 -2.59 -17.46 -7.33
N ALA A 66 -3.13 -16.68 -6.39
CA ALA A 66 -3.16 -15.23 -6.47
C ALA A 66 -2.92 -14.55 -5.12
N ASN A 67 -2.38 -13.34 -5.16
CA ASN A 67 -2.48 -12.39 -4.07
C ASN A 67 -3.77 -11.58 -4.23
N VAL A 68 -4.65 -11.68 -3.24
CA VAL A 68 -5.93 -10.96 -3.23
C VAL A 68 -5.90 -9.95 -2.10
N GLY A 69 -6.43 -8.76 -2.34
CA GLY A 69 -6.53 -7.76 -1.28
C GLY A 69 -7.43 -6.60 -1.60
N VAL A 70 -7.52 -5.69 -0.64
CA VAL A 70 -8.30 -4.46 -0.70
C VAL A 70 -7.50 -3.32 -0.12
N GLY A 71 -7.69 -2.14 -0.67
CA GLY A 71 -7.17 -0.89 -0.15
C GLY A 71 -8.23 0.18 -0.28
N PHE A 72 -8.48 0.92 0.79
CA PHE A 72 -9.42 2.04 0.74
C PHE A 72 -9.03 3.16 1.68
N PHE A 73 -9.48 4.36 1.34
CA PHE A 73 -9.17 5.57 2.08
C PHE A 73 -10.45 6.16 2.67
N ARG A 74 -10.43 6.41 3.98
CA ARG A 74 -11.61 6.89 4.73
C ARG A 74 -11.80 8.41 4.57
N ALA A 75 -12.11 8.88 3.37
CA ALA A 75 -12.22 10.31 3.05
C ALA A 75 -13.66 10.86 3.06
N GLY A 76 -13.75 12.20 3.16
CA GLY A 76 -14.96 12.96 2.85
C GLY A 76 -16.08 12.83 3.90
N LEU A 77 -17.27 13.28 3.51
CA LEU A 77 -18.46 13.34 4.36
C LEU A 77 -18.96 11.95 4.79
N THR A 78 -18.59 10.90 4.07
CA THR A 78 -19.01 9.51 4.32
C THR A 78 -18.04 8.74 5.22
N ALA A 79 -16.86 9.30 5.54
CA ALA A 79 -15.80 8.61 6.30
C ALA A 79 -16.26 7.99 7.63
N ARG A 80 -17.25 8.60 8.29
CA ARG A 80 -17.85 8.10 9.54
C ARG A 80 -18.64 6.81 9.37
N TRP A 81 -19.19 6.58 8.18
CA TRP A 81 -19.99 5.40 7.81
C TRP A 81 -19.16 4.32 7.12
N MET A 82 -17.93 4.63 6.73
CA MET A 82 -17.03 3.66 6.11
C MET A 82 -16.51 2.64 7.12
N PRO A 83 -16.23 1.39 6.66
CA PRO A 83 -15.63 0.36 7.50
C PRO A 83 -14.37 0.83 8.22
N LYS A 84 -14.22 0.44 9.48
CA LYS A 84 -13.10 0.87 10.33
C LYS A 84 -11.82 0.08 10.10
N THR A 85 -11.91 -1.12 9.53
CA THR A 85 -10.75 -2.01 9.34
C THR A 85 -10.69 -2.55 7.92
N ALA A 86 -9.46 -2.75 7.42
CA ALA A 86 -9.24 -3.40 6.13
C ALA A 86 -9.65 -4.87 6.11
N ARG A 87 -9.56 -5.55 7.26
CA ARG A 87 -10.02 -6.95 7.39
C ARG A 87 -11.51 -7.07 7.10
N THR A 88 -12.34 -6.21 7.69
CA THR A 88 -13.79 -6.24 7.43
C THR A 88 -14.11 -6.08 5.95
N VAL A 89 -13.44 -5.15 5.26
CA VAL A 89 -13.63 -4.95 3.82
C VAL A 89 -13.13 -6.14 3.02
N PHE A 90 -11.99 -6.71 3.39
CA PHE A 90 -11.44 -7.89 2.75
C PHE A 90 -12.40 -9.09 2.86
N ASP A 91 -12.94 -9.33 4.05
CA ASP A 91 -13.89 -10.43 4.30
C ASP A 91 -15.15 -10.24 3.45
N THR A 92 -15.71 -9.03 3.38
CA THR A 92 -16.87 -8.75 2.52
C THR A 92 -16.53 -8.87 1.03
N PHE A 93 -15.37 -8.37 0.61
CA PHE A 93 -14.92 -8.41 -0.79
C PHE A 93 -14.77 -9.86 -1.27
N THR A 94 -14.09 -10.70 -0.49
CA THR A 94 -13.89 -12.12 -0.82
C THR A 94 -15.20 -12.90 -0.93
N GLN A 95 -16.26 -12.48 -0.25
CA GLN A 95 -17.58 -13.09 -0.31
C GLN A 95 -18.45 -12.60 -1.47
N THR A 96 -18.01 -11.61 -2.26
CA THR A 96 -18.79 -11.12 -3.40
C THR A 96 -18.92 -12.18 -4.50
N PRO A 97 -20.06 -12.29 -5.20
CA PRO A 97 -20.24 -13.29 -6.26
C PRO A 97 -19.17 -13.23 -7.37
N PRO A 98 -18.74 -12.05 -7.87
CA PRO A 98 -17.67 -11.97 -8.86
C PRO A 98 -16.34 -12.55 -8.34
N LEU A 99 -15.99 -12.29 -7.08
CA LEU A 99 -14.74 -12.78 -6.51
C LEU A 99 -14.81 -14.26 -6.13
N GLN A 100 -15.95 -14.75 -5.64
CA GLN A 100 -16.19 -16.17 -5.39
C GLN A 100 -16.07 -17.00 -6.67
N LYS A 101 -16.53 -16.47 -7.81
CA LYS A 101 -16.33 -17.12 -9.12
C LYS A 101 -14.85 -17.26 -9.45
N ILE A 102 -14.07 -16.19 -9.31
CA ILE A 102 -12.61 -16.20 -9.54
C ILE A 102 -11.89 -17.16 -8.59
N LEU A 103 -12.31 -17.20 -7.32
CA LEU A 103 -11.71 -18.04 -6.28
C LEU A 103 -12.30 -19.45 -6.22
N THR A 104 -12.96 -19.92 -7.28
CA THR A 104 -13.52 -21.28 -7.33
C THR A 104 -12.42 -22.32 -7.11
N GLY A 105 -12.63 -23.22 -6.13
CA GLY A 105 -11.66 -24.25 -5.75
C GLY A 105 -10.49 -23.75 -4.88
N ALA A 106 -10.35 -22.44 -4.73
CA ALA A 106 -9.24 -21.85 -4.00
C ALA A 106 -9.42 -21.95 -2.48
N HIS A 107 -8.31 -22.04 -1.77
CA HIS A 107 -8.26 -21.94 -0.31
C HIS A 107 -7.24 -20.88 0.10
N GLN A 108 -7.51 -20.19 1.20
CA GLN A 108 -6.61 -19.16 1.72
C GLN A 108 -5.36 -19.81 2.31
N VAL A 109 -4.19 -19.29 1.93
CA VAL A 109 -2.90 -19.70 2.46
C VAL A 109 -2.35 -18.61 3.39
N GLY A 110 -2.15 -19.00 4.64
CA GLY A 110 -1.64 -18.11 5.69
C GLY A 110 -2.67 -17.07 6.15
N PRO A 111 -2.25 -16.16 7.05
CA PRO A 111 -3.14 -15.16 7.63
C PRO A 111 -3.36 -13.97 6.69
N ILE A 112 -4.53 -13.34 6.82
CA ILE A 112 -4.77 -12.00 6.27
C ILE A 112 -3.80 -11.03 6.95
N LYS A 113 -2.98 -10.35 6.15
CA LYS A 113 -2.03 -9.32 6.59
C LYS A 113 -2.47 -7.96 6.07
N GLY A 114 -2.23 -6.91 6.85
CA GLY A 114 -2.49 -5.54 6.45
C GLY A 114 -1.36 -4.62 6.88
N TYR A 115 -1.11 -3.61 6.06
CA TYR A 115 -0.20 -2.52 6.36
C TYR A 115 -0.81 -1.22 5.83
N PRO A 116 -0.74 -0.11 6.57
CA PRO A 116 -1.27 1.15 6.08
C PRO A 116 -0.39 1.71 4.95
N LEU A 117 -0.98 2.46 4.03
CA LEU A 117 -0.22 3.19 3.01
C LEU A 117 -0.27 4.69 3.23
N ARG A 118 0.89 5.35 3.13
CA ARG A 118 1.02 6.81 3.12
C ARG A 118 0.79 7.38 1.73
N LEU A 119 -0.25 8.20 1.58
CA LEU A 119 -0.59 8.86 0.32
C LEU A 119 -0.39 10.38 0.38
N ASP A 120 0.44 10.85 1.32
CA ASP A 120 0.59 12.26 1.67
C ASP A 120 1.79 12.95 1.02
N PHE A 121 2.35 12.39 -0.07
CA PHE A 121 3.55 12.91 -0.75
C PHE A 121 3.55 14.43 -0.90
N ALA A 122 2.45 15.00 -1.41
CA ALA A 122 2.32 16.44 -1.68
C ALA A 122 2.55 17.35 -0.45
N ARG A 123 2.52 16.81 0.77
CA ARG A 123 2.73 17.53 2.03
C ARG A 123 3.80 16.90 2.91
N SER A 124 4.39 15.78 2.50
CA SER A 124 5.40 15.07 3.26
C SER A 124 6.76 15.75 3.06
N PRO A 125 7.59 15.92 4.11
CA PRO A 125 8.96 16.32 3.91
C PRO A 125 9.72 15.24 3.13
N THR A 126 10.66 15.67 2.30
CA THR A 126 11.60 14.79 1.58
C THR A 126 13.03 14.91 2.11
N PHE A 127 13.33 15.95 2.89
CA PHE A 127 14.63 16.17 3.52
C PHE A 127 14.53 17.03 4.79
N ALA A 128 15.61 17.02 5.56
CA ALA A 128 15.88 17.91 6.70
C ALA A 128 17.39 18.12 6.82
N GLU A 129 17.85 18.89 7.82
CA GLU A 129 19.28 19.06 8.05
C GLU A 129 19.99 17.71 8.25
N ARG A 130 20.90 17.37 7.32
CA ARG A 130 21.64 16.10 7.27
C ARG A 130 20.76 14.84 7.17
N ILE A 131 19.48 14.97 6.78
CA ILE A 131 18.51 13.86 6.66
C ILE A 131 17.86 13.87 5.27
N LEU A 132 17.80 12.71 4.62
CA LEU A 132 17.00 12.47 3.43
C LEU A 132 15.92 11.42 3.75
N LEU A 133 14.70 11.62 3.25
CA LEU A 133 13.61 10.64 3.35
C LEU A 133 13.39 10.04 1.97
N VAL A 134 13.21 8.72 1.91
CA VAL A 134 13.01 7.98 0.65
C VAL A 134 11.83 7.02 0.74
N GLY A 135 11.30 6.63 -0.42
CA GLY A 135 10.12 5.78 -0.55
C GLY A 135 8.95 6.27 0.28
N GLU A 136 8.22 5.33 0.87
CA GLU A 136 7.04 5.65 1.65
C GLU A 136 7.34 6.50 2.91
N ALA A 137 8.57 6.53 3.41
CA ALA A 137 8.95 7.46 4.48
C ALA A 137 8.90 8.94 4.02
N ALA A 138 9.07 9.19 2.72
CA ALA A 138 8.81 10.48 2.08
C ALA A 138 7.36 10.63 1.56
N GLY A 139 6.48 9.66 1.83
CA GLY A 139 5.11 9.64 1.33
C GLY A 139 5.01 9.26 -0.16
N LEU A 140 6.08 8.78 -0.78
CA LEU A 140 6.14 8.41 -2.19
C LEU A 140 5.38 7.11 -2.47
N VAL A 141 4.07 7.23 -2.64
CA VAL A 141 3.15 6.17 -3.05
C VAL A 141 2.11 6.79 -3.99
N ASN A 142 1.80 6.10 -5.08
CA ASN A 142 0.76 6.50 -6.01
C ASN A 142 -0.61 6.45 -5.30
N PRO A 143 -1.36 7.57 -5.22
CA PRO A 143 -2.62 7.61 -4.46
C PRO A 143 -3.77 6.84 -5.13
N VAL A 144 -3.65 6.48 -6.40
CA VAL A 144 -4.67 5.73 -7.15
C VAL A 144 -4.38 4.24 -7.08
N THR A 145 -3.15 3.83 -7.40
CA THR A 145 -2.79 2.41 -7.49
C THR A 145 -2.25 1.86 -6.18
N GLY A 146 -1.80 2.69 -5.24
CA GLY A 146 -1.09 2.24 -4.04
C GLY A 146 0.29 1.64 -4.35
N GLU A 147 0.78 1.78 -5.57
CA GLU A 147 2.13 1.39 -5.99
C GLU A 147 3.16 2.38 -5.41
N GLY A 148 4.34 1.89 -5.05
CA GLY A 148 5.44 2.74 -4.58
C GLY A 148 6.75 1.99 -4.41
N ILE A 149 6.87 0.79 -4.99
CA ILE A 149 8.13 0.05 -5.00
C ILE A 149 9.08 0.75 -5.96
N ASP A 150 8.58 1.17 -7.12
CA ASP A 150 9.38 1.92 -8.09
C ASP A 150 9.91 3.23 -7.48
N TYR A 151 9.07 4.01 -6.79
CA TYR A 151 9.44 5.28 -6.19
C TYR A 151 10.38 5.09 -5.02
N ALA A 152 10.24 4.00 -4.25
CA ALA A 152 11.18 3.67 -3.19
C ALA A 152 12.57 3.35 -3.75
N LEU A 153 12.65 2.58 -4.83
CA LEU A 153 13.91 2.27 -5.50
C LEU A 153 14.53 3.51 -6.15
N GLU A 154 13.72 4.29 -6.88
CA GLU A 154 14.16 5.50 -7.57
C GLU A 154 14.66 6.56 -6.59
N SER A 155 13.87 6.89 -5.56
CA SER A 155 14.30 7.87 -4.55
C SER A 155 15.49 7.39 -3.73
N GLY A 156 15.60 6.08 -3.46
CA GLY A 156 16.77 5.48 -2.83
C GLY A 156 18.04 5.68 -3.66
N LYS A 157 17.96 5.45 -4.97
CA LYS A 157 19.06 5.70 -5.91
C LYS A 157 19.43 7.18 -5.96
N MET A 158 18.45 8.08 -6.11
CA MET A 158 18.68 9.53 -6.11
C MET A 158 19.36 10.01 -4.83
N ALA A 159 18.95 9.49 -3.67
CA ALA A 159 19.59 9.79 -2.41
C ALA A 159 21.05 9.32 -2.41
N ALA A 160 21.32 8.07 -2.80
CA ALA A 160 22.68 7.54 -2.87
C ALA A 160 23.60 8.37 -3.78
N ASP A 161 23.13 8.71 -4.99
CA ASP A 161 23.89 9.53 -5.96
C ASP A 161 24.22 10.91 -5.38
N HIS A 162 23.26 11.54 -4.71
CA HIS A 162 23.46 12.83 -4.04
C HIS A 162 24.52 12.74 -2.92
N ILE A 163 24.44 11.69 -2.08
CA ILE A 163 25.40 11.47 -1.00
C ILE A 163 26.81 11.28 -1.54
N ILE A 164 26.98 10.45 -2.57
CA ILE A 164 28.29 10.19 -3.19
C ILE A 164 28.87 11.51 -3.73
N GLY A 165 28.06 12.32 -4.40
CA GLY A 165 28.46 13.64 -4.90
C GLY A 165 28.94 14.59 -3.80
N MET A 166 28.30 14.59 -2.63
CA MET A 166 28.68 15.43 -1.50
C MET A 166 30.03 15.05 -0.87
N PHE A 167 30.40 13.77 -0.88
CA PHE A 167 31.65 13.29 -0.28
C PHE A 167 32.81 13.17 -1.28
N SER A 168 32.54 13.38 -2.56
CA SER A 168 33.56 13.36 -3.63
C SER A 168 34.10 14.76 -3.97
N ALA A 169 33.52 15.81 -3.37
CA ALA A 169 33.93 17.21 -3.51
C ALA A 169 34.72 17.66 -2.28
#